data_AF-A0AAW2P5F2-F1
#
_entry.id   AF-A0AAW2P5F2-F1
#
_cell.length_a   1.000
_cell.length_b   1.000
_cell.length_c   1.000
_cell.angle_alpha   90.00
_cell.angle_beta   90.00
_cell.angle_gamma   90.00
#
_symmetry.space_group_name_H-M   'P 1'
#
loop_
_entity.id
_entity.type
_entity.pdbx_description
1 polymer ?
#
loop_
_entity_poly.entity_id
_entity_poly.type
_entity_poly.pdbx_seq_one_letter_code
_entity_poly.pdbx_strand_id
1 'polypeptide(L)'
;MFNRRVGEALAVNSVNRLHRVPGNCLGNLLAMIRDQAPNIVTIVEQEASHNGPYFLGRFLEALHYYSAIFDSLDATFPPDSAQRAKWSNIFSHRR
;
A
#
# COMPACT_ATOMS: atom_id res chain seq x y z
N MET A 1 5.47 20.52 -11.56
CA MET A 1 5.07 20.11 -12.92
C MET A 1 6.20 19.25 -13.48
N PHE A 2 5.91 18.06 -14.00
CA PHE A 2 6.95 17.12 -14.44
C PHE A 2 7.63 17.62 -15.72
N ASN A 3 8.96 17.70 -15.73
CA ASN A 3 9.74 18.17 -16.89
C ASN A 3 9.94 17.03 -17.90
N ARG A 4 8.95 16.79 -18.77
CA ARG A 4 8.99 15.73 -19.78
C ARG A 4 9.49 16.24 -21.12
N ARG A 5 10.36 15.46 -21.78
CA ARG A 5 10.78 15.74 -23.17
C ARG A 5 9.79 15.14 -24.17
N VAL A 6 9.62 15.80 -25.31
CA VAL A 6 8.76 15.29 -26.39
C VAL A 6 9.30 13.94 -26.87
N GLY A 7 8.44 12.93 -26.93
CA GLY A 7 8.78 11.57 -27.37
C GLY A 7 9.30 10.62 -26.28
N GLU A 8 9.48 11.09 -25.04
CA GLU A 8 9.91 10.23 -23.94
C GLU A 8 8.76 9.36 -23.41
N ALA A 9 9.07 8.09 -23.09
CA ALA A 9 8.17 7.18 -22.43
C ALA A 9 8.07 7.52 -20.93
N LEU A 10 6.84 7.61 -20.41
CA LEU A 10 6.59 7.94 -19.01
C LEU A 10 6.07 6.71 -18.27
N ALA A 11 6.76 6.34 -17.18
CA ALA A 11 6.29 5.34 -16.23
C ALA A 11 5.95 6.01 -14.90
N VAL A 12 4.80 5.66 -14.32
CA VAL A 12 4.39 6.11 -12.99
C VAL A 12 4.39 4.91 -12.06
N ASN A 13 5.19 4.96 -10.99
CA ASN A 13 5.24 3.91 -9.99
C ASN A 13 4.74 4.43 -8.64
N SER A 14 3.66 3.85 -8.14
CA SER A 14 3.07 4.16 -6.84
C SER A 14 3.14 2.94 -5.93
N VAL A 15 3.96 3.03 -4.87
CA VAL A 15 4.15 1.95 -3.90
C VAL A 15 3.72 2.40 -2.51
N ASN A 16 2.58 1.90 -2.06
CA ASN A 16 1.97 2.11 -0.75
C ASN A 16 1.80 3.61 -0.46
N ARG A 17 1.16 4.34 -1.39
CA ARG A 17 0.99 5.80 -1.34
C ARG A 17 -0.44 6.26 -1.52
N LEU A 18 -1.22 5.60 -2.38
CA LEU A 18 -2.56 6.06 -2.74
C LEU A 18 -3.54 5.96 -1.57
N HIS A 19 -3.37 4.99 -0.67
CA HIS A 19 -4.19 4.87 0.55
C HIS A 19 -4.07 6.07 1.50
N ARG A 20 -3.05 6.92 1.35
CA ARG A 20 -2.86 8.15 2.14
C ARG A 20 -3.58 9.37 1.56
N VAL A 21 -4.07 9.25 0.34
CA VAL A 21 -4.80 10.32 -0.35
C VAL A 21 -6.25 10.27 0.14
N PRO A 22 -6.83 11.40 0.60
CA PRO A 22 -8.24 11.47 0.95
C PRO A 22 -9.11 10.96 -0.21
N GLY A 23 -10.14 10.16 0.07
CA GLY A 23 -10.94 9.50 -0.96
C GLY A 23 -11.57 10.47 -1.97
N ASN A 24 -11.95 11.67 -1.53
CA ASN A 24 -12.46 12.75 -2.39
C ASN A 24 -11.40 13.39 -3.29
N CYS A 25 -10.11 13.25 -2.97
CA CYS A 25 -9.00 13.77 -3.76
C CYS A 25 -8.40 12.72 -4.72
N LEU A 26 -8.66 11.43 -4.48
CA LEU A 26 -8.05 10.34 -5.25
C LEU A 26 -8.40 10.41 -6.74
N GLY A 27 -9.67 10.69 -7.07
CA GLY A 27 -10.10 10.84 -8.46
C GLY A 27 -9.35 11.95 -9.21
N ASN A 28 -9.13 13.10 -8.55
CA ASN A 28 -8.39 14.22 -9.13
C ASN A 28 -6.91 13.87 -9.35
N LEU A 29 -6.28 13.18 -8.38
CA LEU A 29 -4.90 12.73 -8.52
C LEU A 29 -4.75 11.76 -9.71
N LEU A 30 -5.66 10.79 -9.84
CA LEU A 30 -5.64 9.82 -10.93
C LEU A 30 -5.91 10.50 -12.29
N ALA A 31 -6.79 11.51 -12.33
CA ALA A 31 -7.01 12.32 -13.53
C ALA A 31 -5.73 13.08 -13.92
N MET A 32 -5.05 13.72 -12.97
CA MET A 32 -3.78 14.39 -13.22
C MET A 32 -2.70 13.43 -13.74
N ILE A 33 -2.61 12.22 -13.18
CA ILE A 33 -1.68 11.19 -13.66
C ILE A 33 -2.02 10.81 -15.11
N ARG A 34 -3.29 10.55 -15.39
CA ARG A 34 -3.78 10.22 -16.75
C ARG A 34 -3.47 11.33 -17.75
N ASP A 35 -3.62 12.59 -17.37
CA ASP A 35 -3.39 13.75 -18.24
C ASP A 35 -1.89 13.91 -18.60
N GLN A 36 -0.97 13.25 -17.89
CA GLN A 36 0.44 13.16 -18.30
C GLN A 36 0.69 12.12 -19.41
N ALA A 37 -0.34 11.35 -19.79
CA ALA A 37 -0.29 10.25 -20.75
C ALA A 37 0.88 9.25 -20.49
N PRO A 38 0.94 8.63 -19.30
CA PRO A 38 1.95 7.63 -19.00
C PRO A 38 1.76 6.38 -19.87
N ASN A 39 2.86 5.78 -20.27
CA ASN A 39 2.88 4.50 -20.98
C ASN A 39 2.51 3.35 -20.04
N ILE A 40 2.90 3.45 -18.77
CA ILE A 40 2.60 2.45 -17.75
C ILE A 40 2.38 3.11 -16.39
N VAL A 41 1.43 2.57 -15.64
CA VAL A 41 1.22 2.90 -14.23
C VAL A 41 1.29 1.61 -13.42
N THR A 42 2.21 1.53 -12.47
CA THR A 42 2.31 0.42 -11.52
C THR A 42 1.80 0.86 -10.15
N ILE A 43 0.96 0.04 -9.53
CA ILE A 43 0.35 0.31 -8.24
C ILE A 43 0.60 -0.88 -7.33
N VAL A 44 1.15 -0.61 -6.16
CA VAL A 44 1.33 -1.59 -5.08
C VAL A 44 0.67 -1.01 -3.84
N GLU A 45 -0.40 -1.63 -3.37
CA GLU A 45 -1.13 -1.20 -2.18
C GLU A 45 -1.45 -2.41 -1.28
N GLN A 46 -1.79 -2.16 -0.02
CA GLN A 46 -2.21 -3.20 0.90
C GLN A 46 -3.60 -3.70 0.51
N GLU A 47 -3.74 -5.01 0.33
CA GLU A 47 -5.02 -5.65 0.05
C GLU A 47 -5.78 -5.88 1.38
N ALA A 48 -6.44 -4.83 1.87
CA ALA A 48 -7.23 -4.90 3.10
C ALA A 48 -8.32 -3.82 3.16
N SER A 49 -9.51 -4.18 3.66
CA SER A 49 -10.64 -3.25 3.80
C SER A 49 -10.59 -2.46 5.11
N HIS A 50 -9.48 -1.78 5.38
CA HIS A 50 -9.26 -1.02 6.62
C HIS A 50 -9.93 0.36 6.67
N ASN A 51 -10.62 0.81 5.62
CA ASN A 51 -11.22 2.15 5.54
C ASN A 51 -12.76 2.13 5.62
N GLY A 52 -13.37 0.99 5.97
CA GLY A 52 -14.83 0.87 6.11
C GLY A 52 -15.40 1.79 7.21
N PRO A 53 -16.71 2.11 7.16
CA PRO A 53 -17.31 3.10 8.07
C PRO A 53 -17.40 2.61 9.53
N TYR A 54 -17.53 1.30 9.75
CA TYR A 54 -17.76 0.71 11.07
C TYR A 54 -16.47 0.20 11.72
N PHE A 55 -16.26 0.53 13.01
CA PHE A 55 -15.08 0.10 13.77
C PHE A 55 -14.94 -1.42 13.84
N LEU A 56 -16.01 -2.14 14.19
CA LEU A 56 -15.94 -3.60 14.36
C LEU A 56 -15.50 -4.30 13.06
N GLY A 57 -16.02 -3.84 11.91
CA GLY A 57 -15.60 -4.36 10.61
C GLY A 57 -14.12 -4.13 10.34
N ARG A 58 -13.62 -2.91 10.58
CA ARG A 58 -12.19 -2.60 10.43
C ARG A 58 -11.32 -3.42 11.38
N PHE A 59 -11.76 -3.61 12.61
CA PHE A 59 -11.01 -4.35 13.63
C PHE A 59 -10.87 -5.83 13.27
N LEU A 60 -11.97 -6.48 12.86
CA LEU A 60 -11.95 -7.89 12.44
C LEU A 60 -11.11 -8.07 11.16
N GLU A 61 -11.26 -7.16 10.20
CA GLU A 61 -10.46 -7.18 8.97
C GLU A 61 -8.97 -7.03 9.27
N ALA A 62 -8.59 -6.07 10.11
CA ALA A 62 -7.20 -5.89 10.54
C ALA A 62 -6.66 -7.11 11.28
N LEU A 63 -7.47 -7.74 12.14
CA LEU A 63 -7.08 -8.95 12.85
C LEU A 63 -6.76 -10.07 11.85
N HIS A 64 -7.63 -10.34 10.88
CA HIS A 64 -7.38 -11.38 9.87
C HIS A 64 -6.17 -11.05 8.99
N TYR A 65 -6.09 -9.83 8.49
CA TYR A 65 -5.00 -9.38 7.62
C TYR A 65 -3.64 -9.49 8.30
N TYR A 66 -3.50 -8.95 9.52
CA TYR A 66 -2.23 -9.03 10.23
C TYR A 66 -1.91 -10.44 10.70
N SER A 67 -2.90 -11.26 11.08
CA SER A 67 -2.65 -12.67 11.42
C SER A 67 -2.00 -13.41 10.26
N ALA A 68 -2.51 -13.25 9.03
CA ALA A 68 -1.90 -13.85 7.84
C ALA A 68 -0.45 -13.35 7.58
N ILE A 69 -0.17 -12.06 7.83
CA ILE A 69 1.20 -11.53 7.76
C ILE A 69 2.11 -12.20 8.80
N PHE A 70 1.67 -12.31 10.05
CA PHE A 70 2.45 -12.95 11.11
C PHE A 70 2.69 -14.45 10.81
N ASP A 71 1.67 -15.17 10.33
CA ASP A 71 1.82 -16.57 9.89
C ASP A 71 2.85 -16.70 8.76
N SER A 72 2.86 -15.77 7.80
CA SER A 72 3.85 -15.75 6.71
C SER A 72 5.28 -15.49 7.22
N LEU A 73 5.45 -14.62 8.23
CA LEU A 73 6.75 -14.35 8.84
C LEU A 73 7.27 -15.58 9.59
N ASP A 74 6.37 -16.29 10.28
CA ASP A 74 6.67 -17.50 11.03
C ASP A 74 7.05 -18.67 10.11
N ALA A 75 6.43 -18.75 8.93
CA ALA A 75 6.81 -19.71 7.90
C ALA A 75 8.13 -19.37 7.20
N THR A 76 8.51 -18.08 7.14
CA THR A 76 9.67 -17.61 6.35
C THR A 76 10.95 -17.51 7.18
N PHE A 77 10.86 -17.15 8.46
CA PHE A 77 12.02 -16.88 9.31
C PHE A 77 12.09 -17.80 10.52
N PRO A 78 13.30 -18.23 10.94
CA PRO A 78 13.49 -18.92 12.21
C PRO A 78 12.98 -18.10 13.41
N PRO A 79 12.53 -18.75 14.50
CA PRO A 79 11.94 -18.08 15.66
C PRO A 79 12.82 -16.97 16.27
N ASP A 80 14.14 -17.19 16.33
CA ASP A 80 15.15 -16.28 16.90
C ASP A 80 15.75 -15.29 15.88
N SER A 81 15.15 -15.17 14.69
CA SER A 81 15.63 -14.25 13.67
C SER A 81 15.40 -12.79 14.07
N ALA A 82 16.48 -12.01 14.12
CA ALA A 82 16.40 -10.55 14.27
C ALA A 82 15.58 -9.88 13.16
N GLN A 83 15.55 -10.47 11.96
CA GLN A 83 14.72 -9.98 10.85
C GLN A 83 13.24 -10.22 11.13
N ARG A 84 12.86 -11.39 11.68
CA ARG A 84 11.48 -11.68 12.11
C ARG A 84 11.03 -10.66 13.15
N ALA A 85 11.84 -10.46 14.20
CA ALA A 85 11.55 -9.48 15.25
C ALA A 85 11.39 -8.05 14.70
N LYS A 86 12.27 -7.64 13.78
CA LYS A 86 12.18 -6.33 13.12
C LYS A 86 10.87 -6.17 12.34
N TRP A 87 10.50 -7.13 11.50
CA TRP A 87 9.29 -7.06 10.69
C TRP A 87 8.03 -7.11 11.54
N SER A 88 7.98 -8.02 12.52
CA SER A 88 6.90 -8.09 13.52
C SER A 88 6.65 -6.77 14.22
N ASN A 89 7.72 -6.07 14.62
CA ASN A 89 7.61 -4.74 15.23
C ASN A 89 7.08 -3.68 14.26
N ILE A 90 7.49 -3.70 12.98
CA ILE A 90 6.99 -2.74 11.99
C ILE A 90 5.49 -2.95 11.75
N PHE A 91 5.04 -4.20 11.63
CA PHE A 91 3.62 -4.49 11.36
C PHE A 91 2.74 -4.26 12.59
N SER A 92 3.24 -4.51 13.80
CA SER A 92 2.47 -4.29 15.02
C SER A 92 2.10 -2.81 15.25
N HIS A 93 2.92 -1.87 14.78
CA HIS A 93 2.72 -0.41 14.87
C HIS A 93 1.92 0.18 13.70
N ARG A 94 1.52 -0.64 12.72
CA ARG A 94 0.62 -0.23 11.62
C ARG A 94 -0.85 -0.59 11.88
N ARG A 95 -1.18 -1.05 13.09
CA ARG A 95 -2.55 -1.30 13.57
C ARG A 95 -3.34 -0.02 13.79
#